data_AF-A0A512NEH2-F1
#
_entry.id   AF-A0A512NEH2-F1
#
_cell.length_a   1.000
_cell.length_b   1.000
_cell.length_c   1.000
_cell.angle_alpha   90.00
_cell.angle_beta   90.00
_cell.angle_gamma   90.00
#
_symmetry.space_group_name_H-M   'P 1'
#
loop_
_entity.id
_entity.type
_entity.pdbx_description
1 polymer ?
#
loop_
_entity_poly.entity_id
_entity_poly.type
_entity_poly.pdbx_seq_one_letter_code
_entity_poly.pdbx_strand_id
1 'polypeptide(L)'
;MADIRLRAPLIRDGVRAAGVTNFAEALAQVFEDASITDDQGTSSPLAARLKNVLQTSADSFLPRMSHFSGIFADWTDNSGNGRRGDNGFKAYFQDFPKWPGSSMQVGHFMTAVDMGFQPSKLYNFVEGQKRLMLQPFYPGFRLPPLPDADSTTQPNWWTFGEVECVQLIVAHEQVPDSGVYGQEPTFWNMLTTLLAGVTQTDLDNFRKAFVGLGGGPQHDAGQASVLLSGVNVGTGPGNSREDLLLSLFGFKFGSMVRKGELSAIADGGNWIRVNLVDQTFTPITTAPGTAWA
;
A
#
# COMPACT_ATOMS: atom_id res chain seq x y z
N MET A 1 10.98 -25.11 8.16
CA MET A 1 10.47 -23.72 8.14
C MET A 1 9.80 -23.48 6.80
N ALA A 2 8.78 -22.63 6.74
CA ALA A 2 7.91 -22.48 5.56
C ALA A 2 8.04 -21.11 4.91
N ASP A 3 7.88 -21.06 3.59
CA ASP A 3 7.79 -19.82 2.80
C ASP A 3 6.47 -19.09 3.10
N ILE A 4 6.47 -17.76 3.00
CA ILE A 4 5.29 -16.89 2.99
C ILE A 4 4.21 -17.42 2.03
N ARG A 5 4.58 -17.95 0.86
CA ARG A 5 3.63 -18.55 -0.11
C ARG A 5 2.81 -19.69 0.49
N LEU A 6 3.39 -20.44 1.42
CA LEU A 6 2.71 -21.56 2.10
C LEU A 6 1.97 -21.09 3.35
N ARG A 7 2.50 -20.10 4.07
CA ARG A 7 1.95 -19.63 5.35
C ARG A 7 0.79 -18.67 5.19
N ALA A 8 0.85 -17.73 4.24
CA ALA A 8 -0.21 -16.75 4.04
C ALA A 8 -1.59 -17.38 3.78
N PRO A 9 -1.73 -18.45 2.96
CA PRO A 9 -3.00 -19.16 2.81
C PRO A 9 -3.51 -19.81 4.10
N LEU A 10 -2.62 -20.37 4.93
CA LEU A 10 -2.99 -21.01 6.21
C LEU A 10 -3.47 -19.98 7.24
N ILE A 11 -2.74 -18.87 7.37
CA ILE A 11 -3.11 -17.74 8.24
C ILE A 11 -4.48 -17.21 7.81
N ARG A 12 -4.66 -16.99 6.50
CA ARG A 12 -5.93 -16.58 5.90
C ARG A 12 -7.07 -17.53 6.30
N ASP A 13 -6.88 -18.83 6.13
CA ASP A 13 -7.92 -19.82 6.39
C ASP A 13 -8.25 -19.90 7.90
N GLY A 14 -7.24 -19.73 8.76
CA GLY A 14 -7.41 -19.60 10.21
C GLY A 14 -8.25 -18.38 10.59
N VAL A 15 -7.93 -17.19 10.05
CA VAL A 15 -8.70 -15.95 10.28
C VAL A 15 -10.13 -16.07 9.73
N ARG A 16 -10.33 -16.76 8.59
CA ARG A 16 -11.67 -16.99 8.05
C ARG A 16 -12.50 -17.97 8.88
N ALA A 17 -11.90 -19.09 9.32
CA ALA A 17 -12.59 -20.13 10.11
C ALA A 17 -13.11 -19.59 11.45
N ALA A 18 -12.44 -18.56 11.95
CA ALA A 18 -12.82 -17.73 13.07
C ALA A 18 -14.13 -16.92 12.90
N GLY A 19 -14.78 -17.00 11.74
CA GLY A 19 -16.11 -16.41 11.49
C GLY A 19 -16.07 -14.95 11.06
N VAL A 20 -14.90 -14.36 10.87
CA VAL A 20 -14.74 -12.94 10.50
C VAL A 20 -13.73 -12.82 9.37
N THR A 21 -14.13 -12.21 8.25
CA THR A 21 -13.17 -11.83 7.22
C THR A 21 -12.48 -10.55 7.69
N ASN A 22 -11.24 -10.64 8.18
CA ASN A 22 -10.45 -9.49 8.62
C ASN A 22 -9.07 -9.51 7.94
N PHE A 23 -8.96 -8.73 6.87
CA PHE A 23 -7.77 -8.70 6.03
C PHE A 23 -6.56 -8.07 6.72
N ALA A 24 -6.78 -6.96 7.43
CA ALA A 24 -5.74 -6.28 8.18
C ALA A 24 -5.18 -7.17 9.31
N GLU A 25 -6.03 -7.98 9.97
CA GLU A 25 -5.57 -8.94 10.97
C GLU A 25 -4.73 -10.07 10.37
N ALA A 26 -5.16 -10.67 9.25
CA ALA A 26 -4.34 -11.71 8.62
C ALA A 26 -2.99 -11.15 8.15
N LEU A 27 -2.95 -9.92 7.65
CA LEU A 27 -1.69 -9.24 7.34
C LEU A 27 -0.82 -9.08 8.61
N ALA A 28 -1.40 -8.64 9.73
CA ALA A 28 -0.67 -8.55 11.00
C ALA A 28 -0.08 -9.90 11.44
N GLN A 29 -0.85 -10.99 11.29
CA GLN A 29 -0.39 -12.35 11.60
C GLN A 29 0.71 -12.84 10.65
N VAL A 30 0.71 -12.44 9.37
CA VAL A 30 1.81 -12.75 8.44
C VAL A 30 3.13 -12.13 8.93
N PHE A 31 3.09 -10.93 9.50
CA PHE A 31 4.29 -10.34 10.10
C PHE A 31 4.75 -11.16 11.31
N GLU A 32 3.84 -11.57 12.19
CA GLU A 32 4.15 -12.21 13.47
C GLU A 32 4.40 -13.72 13.42
N ASP A 33 4.09 -14.39 12.31
CA ASP A 33 4.26 -15.84 12.21
C ASP A 33 5.75 -16.22 12.27
N ALA A 34 6.13 -16.79 13.41
CA ALA A 34 7.49 -17.23 13.72
C ALA A 34 7.96 -18.43 12.87
N SER A 35 7.06 -19.09 12.13
CA SER A 35 7.41 -20.23 11.26
C SER A 35 7.88 -19.80 9.86
N ILE A 36 7.69 -18.53 9.51
CA ILE A 36 8.21 -17.92 8.29
C ILE A 36 9.69 -17.60 8.48
N THR A 37 10.51 -18.02 7.52
CA THR A 37 11.94 -17.69 7.49
C THR A 37 12.18 -16.39 6.73
N ASP A 38 12.95 -15.49 7.35
CA ASP A 38 13.33 -14.23 6.75
C ASP A 38 14.76 -14.27 6.20
N ASP A 39 14.96 -13.67 5.03
CA ASP A 39 16.28 -13.58 4.40
C ASP A 39 17.16 -12.65 5.25
N GLN A 40 18.20 -13.23 5.86
CA GLN A 40 19.13 -12.52 6.71
C GLN A 40 20.04 -11.63 5.84
N GLY A 41 19.68 -10.36 5.70
CA GLY A 41 20.47 -9.41 4.88
C GLY A 41 19.93 -7.98 4.87
N THR A 42 19.08 -7.62 5.82
CA THR A 42 18.47 -6.29 5.93
C THR A 42 18.87 -5.61 7.25
N SER A 43 18.49 -4.35 7.43
CA SER A 43 18.84 -3.54 8.60
C SER A 43 18.14 -3.95 9.90
N SER A 44 17.06 -4.74 9.83
CA SER A 44 16.31 -5.21 11.01
C SER A 44 15.49 -6.47 10.69
N PRO A 45 15.09 -7.27 11.72
CA PRO A 45 14.20 -8.42 11.53
C PRO A 45 12.90 -8.04 10.81
N LEU A 46 12.27 -6.92 11.18
CA LEU A 46 11.06 -6.46 10.51
C LEU A 46 11.32 -6.07 9.04
N ALA A 47 12.46 -5.45 8.74
CA ALA A 47 12.82 -5.12 7.36
C ALA A 47 13.05 -6.40 6.52
N ALA A 48 13.59 -7.46 7.11
CA ALA A 48 13.73 -8.77 6.45
C ALA A 48 12.35 -9.37 6.14
N ARG A 49 11.45 -9.41 7.14
CA ARG A 49 10.06 -9.87 6.99
C ARG A 49 9.33 -9.09 5.92
N LEU A 50 9.38 -7.76 5.98
CA LEU A 50 8.71 -6.91 5.00
C LEU A 50 9.24 -7.15 3.59
N LYS A 51 10.56 -7.25 3.42
CA LYS A 51 11.17 -7.54 2.11
C LYS A 51 10.66 -8.87 1.54
N ASN A 52 10.63 -9.92 2.36
CA ASN A 52 10.13 -11.23 1.92
C ASN A 52 8.64 -11.16 1.55
N VAL A 53 7.81 -10.48 2.37
CA VAL A 53 6.38 -10.28 2.06
C VAL A 53 6.21 -9.58 0.72
N LEU A 54 6.94 -8.49 0.48
CA LEU A 54 6.87 -7.72 -0.77
C LEU A 54 7.37 -8.53 -1.98
N GLN A 55 8.48 -9.26 -1.85
CA GLN A 55 9.01 -10.11 -2.92
C GLN A 55 8.05 -11.24 -3.28
N THR A 56 7.40 -11.83 -2.28
CA THR A 56 6.40 -12.88 -2.50
C THR A 56 5.11 -12.33 -3.08
N SER A 57 4.79 -11.07 -2.76
CA SER A 57 3.63 -10.34 -3.28
C SER A 57 3.85 -9.73 -4.67
N ALA A 58 5.08 -9.72 -5.18
CA ALA A 58 5.36 -9.24 -6.53
C ALA A 58 4.71 -10.17 -7.56
N ASP A 59 3.91 -9.60 -8.45
CA ASP A 59 3.28 -10.36 -9.52
C ASP A 59 4.29 -10.67 -10.64
N SER A 60 3.91 -11.57 -11.54
CA SER A 60 4.72 -11.90 -12.71
C SER A 60 4.69 -10.80 -13.78
N PHE A 61 3.71 -9.88 -13.72
CA PHE A 61 3.47 -8.85 -14.74
C PHE A 61 4.44 -7.67 -14.58
N LEU A 62 4.69 -7.23 -13.35
CA LEU A 62 5.69 -6.25 -12.96
C LEU A 62 6.60 -6.85 -11.87
N PRO A 63 7.57 -7.72 -12.23
CA PRO A 63 8.43 -8.43 -11.26
C PRO A 63 9.31 -7.50 -10.39
N ARG A 64 9.19 -6.18 -10.57
CA ARG A 64 9.88 -5.13 -9.82
C ARG A 64 8.95 -4.27 -8.97
N MET A 65 7.65 -4.56 -8.91
CA MET A 65 6.70 -3.87 -8.05
C MET A 65 5.80 -4.89 -7.36
N SER A 66 5.52 -4.66 -6.07
CA SER A 66 4.47 -5.40 -5.37
C SER A 66 3.13 -4.86 -5.90
N HIS A 67 2.58 -5.56 -6.89
CA HIS A 67 1.31 -5.21 -7.50
C HIS A 67 0.14 -5.67 -6.63
N PHE A 68 -1.02 -5.05 -6.84
CA PHE A 68 -2.22 -5.15 -6.02
C PHE A 68 -2.51 -6.58 -5.59
N SER A 69 -2.94 -6.67 -4.33
CA SER A 69 -3.34 -7.85 -3.57
C SER A 69 -2.28 -8.93 -3.34
N GLY A 70 -1.27 -9.14 -4.18
CA GLY A 70 -0.07 -9.95 -3.88
C GLY A 70 -0.34 -11.33 -3.27
N ILE A 71 0.20 -11.62 -2.08
CA ILE A 71 -0.08 -12.87 -1.32
C ILE A 71 -1.56 -13.05 -0.92
N PHE A 72 -2.39 -12.04 -1.18
CA PHE A 72 -3.83 -12.02 -0.96
C PHE A 72 -4.65 -11.90 -2.25
N ALA A 73 -4.05 -12.02 -3.44
CA ALA A 73 -4.76 -11.89 -4.74
C ALA A 73 -6.02 -12.77 -4.84
N ASP A 74 -5.99 -14.02 -4.35
CA ASP A 74 -7.20 -14.87 -4.36
C ASP A 74 -8.20 -14.58 -3.23
N TRP A 75 -7.85 -13.70 -2.30
CA TRP A 75 -8.64 -13.35 -1.14
C TRP A 75 -9.43 -12.05 -1.36
N THR A 76 -8.83 -11.10 -2.05
CA THR A 76 -9.44 -9.84 -2.47
C THR A 76 -10.19 -9.99 -3.80
N ASP A 77 -9.74 -10.84 -4.73
CA ASP A 77 -10.19 -10.75 -6.13
C ASP A 77 -11.29 -11.78 -6.50
N ASN A 78 -11.65 -12.67 -5.56
CA ASN A 78 -12.71 -13.65 -5.78
C ASN A 78 -14.10 -12.99 -5.77
N SER A 79 -14.51 -12.59 -6.98
CA SER A 79 -15.72 -11.91 -7.45
C SER A 79 -17.09 -12.53 -7.14
N GLY A 80 -17.19 -13.45 -6.17
CA GLY A 80 -18.47 -14.01 -5.73
C GLY A 80 -19.35 -13.01 -4.96
N ASN A 81 -20.62 -13.37 -4.72
CA ASN A 81 -21.65 -12.61 -3.98
C ASN A 81 -21.29 -12.22 -2.52
N GLY A 82 -20.04 -12.38 -2.10
CA GLY A 82 -19.51 -12.04 -0.78
C GLY A 82 -18.26 -11.16 -0.87
N ARG A 83 -18.28 -10.12 -1.73
CA ARG A 83 -17.23 -9.09 -1.80
C ARG A 83 -17.03 -8.47 -0.42
N ARG A 84 -15.85 -8.68 0.16
CA ARG A 84 -15.53 -8.40 1.57
C ARG A 84 -14.15 -7.76 1.77
N GLY A 85 -13.47 -7.33 0.71
CA GLY A 85 -12.06 -6.90 0.79
C GLY A 85 -11.77 -5.73 1.73
N ASP A 86 -12.79 -4.95 2.05
CA ASP A 86 -12.74 -3.86 3.04
C ASP A 86 -12.90 -4.34 4.49
N ASN A 87 -13.38 -5.57 4.70
CA ASN A 87 -13.74 -6.03 6.03
C ASN A 87 -12.51 -6.20 6.92
N GLY A 88 -12.64 -5.68 8.15
CA GLY A 88 -11.59 -5.69 9.16
C GLY A 88 -10.70 -4.46 9.16
N PHE A 89 -10.75 -3.63 8.11
CA PHE A 89 -10.20 -2.29 8.17
C PHE A 89 -11.12 -1.36 8.95
N LYS A 90 -10.58 -0.32 9.59
CA LYS A 90 -11.39 0.76 10.18
C LYS A 90 -12.24 1.42 9.11
N ALA A 91 -13.44 1.87 9.49
CA ALA A 91 -14.45 2.41 8.58
C ALA A 91 -13.95 3.52 7.63
N TYR A 92 -12.97 4.33 8.05
CA TYR A 92 -12.40 5.41 7.21
C TYR A 92 -11.37 4.94 6.17
N PHE A 93 -11.10 3.64 6.11
CA PHE A 93 -10.33 2.97 5.05
C PHE A 93 -11.21 2.03 4.21
N GLN A 94 -12.52 2.05 4.40
CA GLN A 94 -13.44 1.19 3.65
C GLN A 94 -14.10 1.99 2.54
N ASP A 95 -14.03 1.48 1.32
CA ASP A 95 -14.71 2.07 0.16
C ASP A 95 -16.21 1.80 0.15
N PHE A 96 -16.68 0.80 0.89
CA PHE A 96 -18.09 0.53 1.01
C PHE A 96 -18.85 1.66 1.76
N PRO A 97 -20.02 2.13 1.29
CA PRO A 97 -20.80 1.65 0.12
C PRO A 97 -20.50 2.39 -1.19
N LYS A 98 -19.52 3.30 -1.22
CA LYS A 98 -19.19 4.10 -2.42
C LYS A 98 -18.78 3.19 -3.58
N TRP A 99 -17.94 2.20 -3.32
CA TRP A 99 -17.53 1.20 -4.31
C TRP A 99 -17.81 -0.23 -3.79
N PRO A 100 -19.05 -0.75 -3.93
CA PRO A 100 -19.41 -2.09 -3.42
C PRO A 100 -18.65 -3.25 -4.09
N GLY A 101 -17.89 -2.95 -5.14
CA GLY A 101 -16.99 -3.88 -5.82
C GLY A 101 -15.53 -3.76 -5.40
N SER A 102 -15.16 -2.73 -4.63
CA SER A 102 -13.80 -2.58 -4.14
C SER A 102 -13.48 -3.69 -3.16
N SER A 103 -12.32 -4.28 -3.35
CA SER A 103 -11.84 -5.36 -2.49
C SER A 103 -10.33 -5.32 -2.32
N MET A 104 -9.67 -4.27 -2.79
CA MET A 104 -8.21 -4.21 -2.93
C MET A 104 -7.54 -3.39 -1.83
N GLN A 105 -8.18 -3.11 -0.70
CA GLN A 105 -7.62 -2.30 0.39
C GLN A 105 -6.23 -2.79 0.84
N VAL A 106 -6.05 -4.11 0.99
CA VAL A 106 -4.72 -4.68 1.27
C VAL A 106 -3.72 -4.41 0.15
N GLY A 107 -4.17 -4.47 -1.10
CA GLY A 107 -3.38 -4.10 -2.28
C GLY A 107 -2.92 -2.65 -2.22
N HIS A 108 -3.86 -1.69 -2.04
CA HIS A 108 -3.54 -0.27 -1.90
C HIS A 108 -2.51 -0.03 -0.78
N PHE A 109 -2.76 -0.60 0.40
CA PHE A 109 -1.83 -0.52 1.51
C PHE A 109 -0.44 -1.07 1.15
N MET A 110 -0.36 -2.32 0.68
CA MET A 110 0.91 -3.00 0.45
C MET A 110 1.71 -2.41 -0.71
N THR A 111 1.05 -1.90 -1.75
CA THR A 111 1.70 -1.16 -2.82
C THR A 111 2.33 0.12 -2.27
N ALA A 112 1.61 0.89 -1.45
CA ALA A 112 2.19 2.08 -0.81
C ALA A 112 3.29 1.75 0.22
N VAL A 113 3.21 0.60 0.89
CA VAL A 113 4.30 0.08 1.73
C VAL A 113 5.57 -0.18 0.92
N ASP A 114 5.49 -0.82 -0.27
CA ASP A 114 6.65 -1.04 -1.15
C ASP A 114 7.28 0.31 -1.53
N MET A 115 6.45 1.30 -1.88
CA MET A 115 6.91 2.65 -2.20
C MET A 115 7.62 3.34 -1.03
N GLY A 116 7.08 3.22 0.19
CA GLY A 116 7.69 3.75 1.40
C GLY A 116 8.96 2.99 1.80
N PHE A 117 9.04 1.69 1.54
CA PHE A 117 10.18 0.86 1.95
C PHE A 117 11.33 0.89 0.96
N GLN A 118 11.05 0.92 -0.34
CA GLN A 118 12.02 0.86 -1.44
C GLN A 118 11.74 1.93 -2.50
N PRO A 119 11.76 3.24 -2.15
CA PRO A 119 11.40 4.30 -3.09
C PRO A 119 12.29 4.33 -4.35
N SER A 120 13.55 3.92 -4.22
CA SER A 120 14.48 3.83 -5.36
C SER A 120 14.12 2.74 -6.36
N LYS A 121 13.46 1.66 -5.91
CA LYS A 121 13.00 0.57 -6.79
C LYS A 121 11.91 1.07 -7.71
N LEU A 122 10.92 1.79 -7.15
CA LEU A 122 9.88 2.43 -7.95
C LEU A 122 10.48 3.51 -8.85
N TYR A 123 11.32 4.41 -8.32
CA TYR A 123 11.99 5.45 -9.12
C TYR A 123 12.68 4.87 -10.35
N ASN A 124 13.52 3.85 -10.16
CA ASN A 124 14.24 3.21 -11.27
C ASN A 124 13.30 2.55 -12.27
N PHE A 125 12.18 2.01 -11.79
CA PHE A 125 11.14 1.48 -12.64
C PHE A 125 10.45 2.61 -13.44
N VAL A 126 9.89 3.61 -12.77
CA VAL A 126 9.22 4.78 -13.36
C VAL A 126 10.13 5.46 -14.39
N GLU A 127 11.38 5.75 -14.06
CA GLU A 127 12.35 6.39 -14.96
C GLU A 127 12.69 5.53 -16.17
N GLY A 128 12.92 4.23 -15.96
CA GLY A 128 13.12 3.29 -17.06
C GLY A 128 11.94 3.30 -18.02
N GLN A 129 10.74 3.44 -17.48
CA GLN A 129 9.50 3.35 -18.24
C GLN A 129 9.14 4.67 -18.91
N LYS A 130 9.37 5.82 -18.26
CA LYS A 130 9.32 7.16 -18.88
C LYS A 130 10.21 7.21 -20.13
N ARG A 131 11.43 6.68 -20.05
CA ARG A 131 12.36 6.64 -21.20
C ARG A 131 11.84 5.79 -22.35
N LEU A 132 11.13 4.70 -22.06
CA LEU A 132 10.51 3.85 -23.08
C LEU A 132 9.26 4.53 -23.69
N MET A 133 8.46 5.21 -22.86
CA MET A 133 7.25 5.92 -23.27
C MET A 133 7.54 7.22 -24.06
N LEU A 134 8.68 7.87 -23.84
CA LEU A 134 9.07 9.10 -24.56
C LEU A 134 9.80 8.84 -25.90
N GLN A 135 9.94 7.59 -26.32
CA GLN A 135 10.46 7.26 -27.64
C GLN A 135 9.45 7.64 -28.74
N PRO A 136 9.88 7.89 -30.01
CA PRO A 136 9.04 8.39 -31.10
C PRO A 136 7.80 7.54 -31.46
N PHE A 137 7.63 6.38 -30.82
CA PHE A 137 6.47 5.50 -30.97
C PHE A 137 5.22 5.99 -30.21
N TYR A 138 5.32 7.01 -29.34
CA TYR A 138 4.18 7.65 -28.66
C TYR A 138 4.16 9.19 -28.83
N PRO A 139 3.90 9.71 -30.05
CA PRO A 139 3.86 11.15 -30.30
C PRO A 139 2.71 11.85 -29.55
N GLY A 140 3.05 12.74 -28.61
CA GLY A 140 2.08 13.58 -27.89
C GLY A 140 2.29 13.72 -26.38
N PHE A 141 3.11 12.87 -25.75
CA PHE A 141 3.35 12.93 -24.30
C PHE A 141 4.40 13.98 -23.92
N ARG A 142 4.08 14.83 -22.91
CA ARG A 142 5.03 15.74 -22.24
C ARG A 142 5.12 15.36 -20.77
N LEU A 143 6.34 15.29 -20.23
CA LEU A 143 6.53 15.19 -18.79
C LEU A 143 6.07 16.51 -18.13
N PRO A 144 5.35 16.46 -16.99
CA PRO A 144 5.23 17.64 -16.14
C PRO A 144 6.63 18.13 -15.74
N PRO A 145 6.84 19.44 -15.56
CA PRO A 145 8.09 19.94 -15.02
C PRO A 145 8.36 19.24 -13.67
N LEU A 146 9.62 18.87 -13.44
CA LEU A 146 10.03 18.37 -12.14
C LEU A 146 9.64 19.41 -11.08
N PRO A 147 9.15 18.98 -9.91
CA PRO A 147 8.88 19.91 -8.82
C PRO A 147 10.15 20.72 -8.54
N ASP A 148 9.95 22.03 -8.33
CA ASP A 148 11.04 22.99 -8.22
C ASP A 148 11.97 22.56 -7.07
N ALA A 149 13.24 22.26 -7.39
CA ALA A 149 14.22 21.80 -6.40
C ALA A 149 14.47 22.83 -5.30
N ASP A 150 14.04 24.07 -5.54
CA ASP A 150 14.17 25.23 -4.65
C ASP A 150 12.87 25.55 -3.89
N SER A 151 11.87 24.65 -3.89
CA SER A 151 10.67 24.87 -3.07
C SER A 151 11.05 24.82 -1.59
N THR A 152 10.94 25.97 -0.93
CA THR A 152 11.22 26.15 0.51
C THR A 152 10.32 25.32 1.44
N THR A 153 9.37 24.56 0.87
CA THR A 153 8.42 23.69 1.56
C THR A 153 8.73 22.20 1.45
N GLN A 154 9.67 21.77 0.58
CA GLN A 154 10.09 20.37 0.54
C GLN A 154 10.97 20.06 1.76
N PRO A 155 10.56 19.11 2.63
CA PRO A 155 11.43 18.70 3.71
C PRO A 155 12.72 18.12 3.12
N ASN A 156 13.87 18.59 3.58
CA ASN A 156 15.19 18.19 3.08
C ASN A 156 15.50 16.68 3.20
N TRP A 157 14.63 15.92 3.88
CA TRP A 157 14.77 14.48 4.09
C TRP A 157 13.96 13.62 3.12
N TRP A 158 13.12 14.20 2.24
CA TRP A 158 12.50 13.45 1.15
C TRP A 158 13.47 13.32 -0.02
N THR A 159 13.84 12.09 -0.32
CA THR A 159 14.60 11.74 -1.52
C THR A 159 13.75 11.96 -2.78
N PHE A 160 14.40 12.15 -3.93
CA PHE A 160 13.70 12.22 -5.22
C PHE A 160 12.79 11.01 -5.48
N GLY A 161 13.23 9.81 -5.08
CA GLY A 161 12.42 8.60 -5.23
C GLY A 161 11.14 8.61 -4.38
N GLU A 162 11.17 9.20 -3.19
CA GLU A 162 9.96 9.36 -2.36
C GLU A 162 8.98 10.33 -2.97
N VAL A 163 9.47 11.43 -3.56
CA VAL A 163 8.60 12.39 -4.26
C VAL A 163 7.88 11.72 -5.42
N GLU A 164 8.58 10.92 -6.23
CA GLU A 164 7.95 10.21 -7.35
C GLU A 164 6.93 9.15 -6.89
N CYS A 165 7.23 8.44 -5.79
CA CYS A 165 6.29 7.51 -5.16
C CYS A 165 4.99 8.22 -4.77
N VAL A 166 5.09 9.36 -4.08
CA VAL A 166 3.92 10.12 -3.65
C VAL A 166 3.17 10.71 -4.85
N GLN A 167 3.89 11.16 -5.87
CA GLN A 167 3.25 11.62 -7.10
C GLN A 167 2.44 10.50 -7.76
N LEU A 168 2.95 9.27 -7.78
CA LEU A 168 2.24 8.12 -8.32
C LEU A 168 1.01 7.74 -7.46
N ILE A 169 1.14 7.76 -6.12
CA ILE A 169 0.02 7.54 -5.20
C ILE A 169 -1.11 8.55 -5.46
N VAL A 170 -0.77 9.84 -5.51
CA VAL A 170 -1.78 10.89 -5.73
C VAL A 170 -2.41 10.76 -7.12
N ALA A 171 -1.59 10.49 -8.15
CA ALA A 171 -2.09 10.33 -9.51
C ALA A 171 -3.01 9.11 -9.66
N HIS A 172 -2.77 8.02 -8.90
CA HIS A 172 -3.64 6.86 -8.87
C HIS A 172 -5.06 7.25 -8.42
N GLU A 173 -5.19 8.07 -7.39
CA GLU A 173 -6.49 8.51 -6.87
C GLU A 173 -7.15 9.60 -7.72
N GLN A 174 -6.44 10.14 -8.72
CA GLN A 174 -6.96 11.13 -9.67
C GLN A 174 -7.46 10.49 -10.96
N VAL A 175 -6.97 9.31 -11.31
CA VAL A 175 -7.25 8.66 -12.59
C VAL A 175 -8.11 7.42 -12.37
N PRO A 176 -9.33 7.36 -12.93
CA PRO A 176 -10.22 6.21 -12.79
C PRO A 176 -9.57 4.91 -13.27
N ASP A 177 -9.85 3.82 -12.56
CA ASP A 177 -9.51 2.48 -13.02
C ASP A 177 -10.27 2.20 -14.34
N SER A 178 -9.55 1.89 -15.42
CA SER A 178 -10.19 1.57 -16.70
C SER A 178 -10.50 0.08 -16.83
N GLY A 179 -11.70 -0.23 -17.32
CA GLY A 179 -12.17 -1.58 -17.63
C GLY A 179 -13.32 -2.07 -16.74
N VAL A 180 -14.01 -3.14 -17.18
CA VAL A 180 -15.10 -3.76 -16.39
C VAL A 180 -14.55 -4.48 -15.14
N TYR A 181 -13.26 -4.85 -15.15
CA TYR A 181 -12.53 -5.52 -14.07
C TYR A 181 -10.99 -5.31 -14.15
N GLY A 182 -10.50 -4.12 -14.53
CA GLY A 182 -9.05 -3.85 -14.56
C GLY A 182 -8.23 -4.61 -15.62
N GLN A 183 -8.88 -5.21 -16.63
CA GLN A 183 -8.20 -5.93 -17.71
C GLN A 183 -8.39 -5.23 -19.06
N GLU A 184 -7.57 -4.18 -19.27
CA GLU A 184 -6.79 -3.83 -20.50
C GLU A 184 -6.81 -2.34 -20.93
N PRO A 185 -5.68 -1.80 -21.44
CA PRO A 185 -4.37 -2.43 -21.56
C PRO A 185 -3.42 -1.89 -20.48
N THR A 186 -3.37 -2.59 -19.35
CA THR A 186 -2.58 -2.28 -18.16
C THR A 186 -1.09 -2.08 -18.45
N PHE A 187 -0.61 -0.85 -18.29
CA PHE A 187 0.75 -0.51 -17.80
C PHE A 187 0.60 0.49 -16.62
N TRP A 188 -0.15 0.04 -15.60
CA TRP A 188 -0.79 0.74 -14.47
C TRP A 188 -1.07 2.27 -14.50
N ASN A 189 -2.11 2.76 -15.17
CA ASN A 189 -2.59 2.36 -16.50
C ASN A 189 -2.07 3.42 -17.50
N MET A 190 -0.90 3.09 -18.04
CA MET A 190 0.19 3.94 -18.56
C MET A 190 0.68 5.01 -17.59
N LEU A 191 1.16 4.52 -16.44
CA LEU A 191 1.65 5.20 -15.24
C LEU A 191 0.81 6.38 -14.80
N THR A 192 -0.40 5.99 -14.36
CA THR A 192 -1.58 6.80 -14.01
C THR A 192 -1.61 8.04 -14.88
N THR A 193 -1.82 7.70 -16.16
CA THR A 193 -1.59 8.42 -17.41
C THR A 193 -0.71 9.67 -17.29
N LEU A 194 0.56 9.37 -17.05
CA LEU A 194 1.71 10.26 -16.89
C LEU A 194 1.54 11.36 -15.83
N LEU A 195 1.03 10.95 -14.67
CA LEU A 195 0.95 11.71 -13.41
C LEU A 195 0.01 12.91 -13.49
N ALA A 196 -1.08 12.75 -14.22
CA ALA A 196 -2.00 13.82 -14.60
C ALA A 196 -2.51 14.64 -13.40
N GLY A 197 -2.50 15.97 -13.54
CA GLY A 197 -3.15 16.93 -12.64
C GLY A 197 -2.46 17.18 -11.29
N VAL A 198 -1.49 16.35 -10.88
CA VAL A 198 -0.83 16.48 -9.57
C VAL A 198 -0.09 17.81 -9.47
N THR A 199 -0.57 18.67 -8.58
CA THR A 199 0.01 19.98 -8.32
C THR A 199 1.02 19.93 -7.16
N GLN A 200 1.86 20.96 -7.05
CA GLN A 200 2.70 21.14 -5.86
C GLN A 200 1.84 21.23 -4.58
N THR A 201 0.63 21.79 -4.69
CA THR A 201 -0.33 21.85 -3.58
C THR A 201 -0.79 20.47 -3.14
N ASP A 202 -1.06 19.54 -4.07
CA ASP A 202 -1.42 18.17 -3.73
C ASP A 202 -0.27 17.47 -2.98
N LEU A 203 0.96 17.61 -3.48
CA LEU A 203 2.15 17.04 -2.83
C LEU A 203 2.39 17.64 -1.44
N ASP A 204 2.20 18.94 -1.28
CA ASP A 204 2.35 19.62 0.01
C ASP A 204 1.26 19.20 1.00
N ASN A 205 0.03 18.98 0.55
CA ASN A 205 -1.06 18.46 1.37
C ASN A 205 -0.78 17.02 1.80
N PHE A 206 -0.29 16.17 0.91
CA PHE A 206 0.15 14.81 1.25
C PHE A 206 1.30 14.83 2.28
N ARG A 207 2.31 15.69 2.11
CA ARG A 207 3.43 15.84 3.07
C ARG A 207 2.95 16.34 4.43
N LYS A 208 2.06 17.35 4.46
CA LYS A 208 1.44 17.82 5.70
C LYS A 208 0.69 16.69 6.38
N ALA A 209 -0.08 15.89 5.64
CA ALA A 209 -0.77 14.72 6.18
C ALA A 209 0.21 13.68 6.73
N PHE A 210 1.31 13.39 6.02
CA PHE A 210 2.35 12.46 6.48
C PHE A 210 2.98 12.90 7.81
N VAL A 211 3.26 14.20 7.96
CA VAL A 211 3.77 14.78 9.22
C VAL A 211 2.66 14.80 10.28
N GLY A 212 1.43 15.11 9.88
CA GLY A 212 0.24 15.16 10.73
C GLY A 212 -0.17 13.81 11.32
N LEU A 213 0.20 12.69 10.69
CA LEU A 213 0.09 11.36 11.31
C LEU A 213 0.89 11.25 12.62
N GLY A 214 1.89 12.11 12.82
CA GLY A 214 2.77 12.10 13.97
C GLY A 214 3.83 11.01 13.93
N GLY A 215 4.50 10.85 15.08
CA GLY A 215 5.41 9.74 15.36
C GLY A 215 4.78 8.77 16.37
N GLY A 216 5.38 7.59 16.52
CA GLY A 216 4.96 6.60 17.49
C GLY A 216 4.00 5.53 16.93
N PRO A 217 3.43 4.70 17.82
CA PRO A 217 2.70 3.49 17.42
C PRO A 217 1.26 3.76 16.94
N GLN A 218 0.69 4.92 17.24
CA GLN A 218 -0.66 5.30 16.85
C GLN A 218 -0.63 6.58 16.03
N HIS A 219 -1.33 6.58 14.89
CA HIS A 219 -1.41 7.72 13.99
C HIS A 219 -2.79 8.38 13.98
N ASP A 220 -2.79 9.70 13.86
CA ASP A 220 -4.02 10.50 13.80
C ASP A 220 -4.61 10.49 12.38
N ALA A 221 -5.47 9.50 12.11
CA ALA A 221 -6.18 9.39 10.85
C ALA A 221 -7.14 10.56 10.60
N GLY A 222 -7.71 11.15 11.66
CA GLY A 222 -8.65 12.28 11.55
C GLY A 222 -7.93 13.53 11.06
N GLN A 223 -6.81 13.87 11.68
CA GLN A 223 -5.96 14.98 11.24
C GLN A 223 -5.42 14.76 9.82
N ALA A 224 -4.94 13.55 9.52
CA ALA A 224 -4.44 13.22 8.19
C ALA A 224 -5.52 13.34 7.11
N SER A 225 -6.74 12.89 7.39
CA SER A 225 -7.89 13.01 6.49
C SER A 225 -8.23 14.48 6.20
N VAL A 226 -8.25 15.34 7.24
CA VAL A 226 -8.46 16.79 7.07
C VAL A 226 -7.38 17.41 6.18
N LEU A 227 -6.12 17.02 6.35
CA LEU A 227 -5.01 17.55 5.55
C LEU A 227 -5.05 17.05 4.09
N LEU A 228 -5.44 15.79 3.87
CA LEU A 228 -5.66 15.22 2.54
C LEU A 228 -6.92 15.77 1.84
N SER A 229 -7.82 16.46 2.56
CA SER A 229 -9.03 17.03 1.95
C SER A 229 -8.72 17.99 0.80
N GLY A 230 -7.56 18.66 0.86
CA GLY A 230 -7.06 19.55 -0.19
C GLY A 230 -6.40 18.86 -1.37
N VAL A 231 -6.23 17.53 -1.35
CA VAL A 231 -5.81 16.75 -2.53
C VAL A 231 -7.04 16.52 -3.41
N ASN A 232 -6.90 16.84 -4.69
CA ASN A 232 -7.95 16.54 -5.66
C ASN A 232 -8.03 15.02 -5.89
N VAL A 233 -9.20 14.42 -5.69
CA VAL A 233 -9.48 12.99 -5.93
C VAL A 233 -10.54 12.90 -7.03
N GLY A 234 -10.32 12.03 -8.01
CA GLY A 234 -11.24 11.90 -9.14
C GLY A 234 -12.59 11.28 -8.74
N THR A 235 -13.56 11.36 -9.65
CA THR A 235 -14.94 10.90 -9.40
C THR A 235 -15.27 9.59 -10.12
N GLY A 236 -14.34 9.06 -10.91
CA GLY A 236 -14.55 7.81 -11.62
C GLY A 236 -14.32 6.57 -10.75
N PRO A 237 -14.64 5.38 -11.28
CA PRO A 237 -14.46 4.11 -10.58
C PRO A 237 -13.05 3.92 -10.04
N GLY A 238 -12.95 3.37 -8.82
CA GLY A 238 -11.67 3.11 -8.14
C GLY A 238 -11.14 4.29 -7.32
N ASN A 239 -11.53 5.53 -7.62
CA ASN A 239 -10.96 6.69 -6.92
C ASN A 239 -11.65 6.93 -5.57
N SER A 240 -10.87 7.04 -4.51
CA SER A 240 -11.42 7.28 -3.18
C SER A 240 -10.50 8.09 -2.26
N ARG A 241 -11.09 8.72 -1.23
CA ARG A 241 -10.29 9.40 -0.20
C ARG A 241 -9.77 8.38 0.82
N GLU A 242 -10.48 7.27 0.93
CA GLU A 242 -10.22 6.12 1.77
C GLU A 242 -8.93 5.41 1.31
N ASP A 243 -8.77 5.14 0.02
CA ASP A 243 -7.56 4.57 -0.59
C ASP A 243 -6.38 5.55 -0.53
N LEU A 244 -6.62 6.85 -0.74
CA LEU A 244 -5.59 7.88 -0.56
C LEU A 244 -5.05 7.90 0.87
N LEU A 245 -5.96 7.85 1.85
CA LEU A 245 -5.61 7.80 3.27
C LEU A 245 -4.91 6.49 3.62
N LEU A 246 -5.38 5.35 3.10
CA LEU A 246 -4.75 4.05 3.33
C LEU A 246 -3.35 3.99 2.71
N SER A 247 -3.17 4.57 1.53
CA SER A 247 -1.88 4.70 0.86
C SER A 247 -0.92 5.59 1.66
N LEU A 248 -1.40 6.68 2.28
CA LEU A 248 -0.59 7.47 3.20
C LEU A 248 -0.08 6.63 4.39
N PHE A 249 -0.94 5.79 4.97
CA PHE A 249 -0.57 4.89 6.06
C PHE A 249 0.44 3.81 5.60
N GLY A 250 0.24 3.23 4.42
CA GLY A 250 1.19 2.27 3.84
C GLY A 250 2.56 2.90 3.59
N PHE A 251 2.58 4.08 2.98
CA PHE A 251 3.82 4.82 2.73
C PHE A 251 4.55 5.19 4.03
N LYS A 252 3.81 5.58 5.08
CA LYS A 252 4.34 5.82 6.42
C LYS A 252 4.94 4.56 7.04
N PHE A 253 4.22 3.44 7.03
CA PHE A 253 4.70 2.17 7.56
C PHE A 253 6.01 1.72 6.89
N GLY A 254 6.03 1.67 5.55
CA GLY A 254 7.24 1.31 4.80
C GLY A 254 8.42 2.24 5.10
N SER A 255 8.16 3.55 5.21
CA SER A 255 9.19 4.54 5.56
C SER A 255 9.75 4.34 6.97
N MET A 256 8.89 4.04 7.95
CA MET A 256 9.31 3.78 9.33
C MET A 256 10.19 2.53 9.42
N VAL A 257 9.81 1.45 8.73
CA VAL A 257 10.64 0.22 8.67
C VAL A 257 11.98 0.50 8.00
N ARG A 258 11.99 1.20 6.86
CA ARG A 258 13.21 1.58 6.12
C ARG A 258 14.17 2.42 6.97
N LYS A 259 13.63 3.36 7.75
CA LYS A 259 14.39 4.26 8.62
C LYS A 259 14.77 3.65 9.98
N GLY A 260 14.30 2.43 10.27
CA GLY A 260 14.54 1.76 11.55
C GLY A 260 13.71 2.29 12.71
N GLU A 261 12.67 3.09 12.45
CA GLU A 261 11.70 3.55 13.44
C GLU A 261 10.79 2.39 13.92
N LEU A 262 10.59 1.38 13.07
CA LEU A 262 10.05 0.07 13.42
C LEU A 262 11.09 -0.99 13.07
N SER A 263 11.39 -1.89 14.00
CA SER A 263 12.51 -2.84 13.81
C SER A 263 12.21 -4.26 14.27
N ALA A 264 11.36 -4.45 15.28
CA ALA A 264 10.98 -5.78 15.71
C ALA A 264 9.78 -6.30 14.92
N ILE A 265 9.74 -7.62 14.69
CA ILE A 265 8.63 -8.29 14.01
C ILE A 265 7.28 -7.97 14.70
N ALA A 266 7.26 -8.02 16.03
CA ALA A 266 6.07 -7.70 16.82
C ALA A 266 5.60 -6.25 16.65
N ASP A 267 6.51 -5.31 16.39
CA ASP A 267 6.14 -3.92 16.14
C ASP A 267 5.32 -3.80 14.85
N GLY A 268 5.64 -4.60 13.82
CA GLY A 268 4.93 -4.62 12.55
C GLY A 268 3.48 -5.05 12.70
N GLY A 269 3.24 -6.22 13.30
CA GLY A 269 1.88 -6.73 13.54
C GLY A 269 1.08 -5.82 14.47
N ASN A 270 1.69 -5.34 15.56
CA ASN A 270 1.05 -4.40 16.47
C ASN A 270 0.68 -3.07 15.78
N TRP A 271 1.58 -2.50 14.97
CA TRP A 271 1.30 -1.27 14.24
C TRP A 271 0.09 -1.43 13.32
N ILE A 272 0.00 -2.55 12.59
CA ILE A 272 -1.13 -2.85 11.69
C ILE A 272 -2.43 -2.93 12.49
N ARG A 273 -2.44 -3.61 13.64
CA ARG A 273 -3.64 -3.69 14.48
C ARG A 273 -4.07 -2.34 15.05
N VAL A 274 -3.12 -1.57 15.57
CA VAL A 274 -3.42 -0.25 16.15
C VAL A 274 -3.95 0.71 15.10
N ASN A 275 -3.37 0.69 13.89
CA ASN A 275 -3.64 1.71 12.89
C ASN A 275 -4.73 1.32 11.90
N LEU A 276 -4.79 0.06 11.46
CA LEU A 276 -5.66 -0.39 10.36
C LEU A 276 -6.85 -1.22 10.82
N VAL A 277 -6.70 -2.07 11.85
CA VAL A 277 -7.76 -2.98 12.28
C VAL A 277 -8.88 -2.24 13.01
N ASP A 278 -10.13 -2.53 12.64
CA ASP A 278 -11.30 -2.09 13.40
C ASP A 278 -11.31 -2.77 14.77
N GLN A 279 -11.16 -1.99 15.85
CA GLN A 279 -11.07 -2.52 17.22
C GLN A 279 -12.38 -3.12 17.76
N THR A 280 -13.50 -2.98 17.04
CA THR A 280 -14.68 -3.81 17.31
C THR A 280 -14.41 -5.29 17.03
N PHE A 281 -13.32 -5.60 16.32
CA PHE A 281 -12.74 -6.92 16.21
C PHE A 281 -12.04 -7.34 17.50
N THR A 282 -12.51 -8.42 18.12
CA THR A 282 -11.76 -9.08 19.19
C THR A 282 -10.74 -10.02 18.55
N PRO A 283 -9.42 -9.81 18.73
CA PRO A 283 -8.40 -10.71 18.21
C PRO A 283 -8.63 -12.12 18.76
N ILE A 284 -8.61 -13.10 17.88
CA ILE A 284 -8.63 -14.49 18.33
C ILE A 284 -7.22 -14.81 18.75
N THR A 285 -7.04 -14.95 20.06
CA THR A 285 -5.83 -15.49 20.65
C THR A 285 -5.74 -16.97 20.29
N THR A 286 -5.28 -17.28 19.07
CA THR A 286 -4.78 -18.63 18.82
C THR A 286 -3.57 -18.82 19.73
N ALA A 287 -3.68 -19.76 20.66
CA ALA A 287 -2.56 -20.10 21.54
C ALA A 287 -1.31 -20.36 20.69
N PRO A 288 -0.15 -19.78 21.03
CA PRO A 288 1.09 -20.04 20.31
C PRO A 288 1.44 -21.52 20.49
N GLY A 289 1.16 -22.35 19.49
CA GLY A 289 1.55 -23.77 19.52
C GLY A 289 0.66 -24.78 18.82
N THR A 290 -0.57 -24.45 18.41
CA THR A 290 -1.32 -25.37 17.53
C THR A 290 -0.82 -25.18 16.11
N ALA A 291 0.25 -25.92 15.77
CA ALA A 291 0.67 -26.12 14.40
C ALA A 291 -0.55 -26.60 13.60
N TRP A 292 -0.92 -25.81 12.59
CA TRP A 292 -1.79 -26.26 11.51
C TRP A 292 -1.08 -27.44 10.84
N ALA A 293 -1.49 -28.66 11.21
CA ALA A 293 -1.02 -29.92 10.65
C ALA A 293 -1.79 -30.26 9.38
#